data_AF-A0A140NJ10-F1
#
_entry.id   AF-A0A140NJ10-F1
#
_cell.length_a   1.000
_cell.length_b   1.000
_cell.length_c   1.000
_cell.angle_alpha   90.00
_cell.angle_beta   90.00
_cell.angle_gamma   90.00
#
_symmetry.space_group_name_H-M   'P 1'
#
loop_
_entity.id
_entity.type
_entity.pdbx_description
1 polymer ?
#
loop_
_entity_poly.entity_id
_entity_poly.type
_entity_poly.pdbx_seq_one_letter_code
_entity_poly.pdbx_strand_id
1 'polypeptide(L)' 'MLPEIKIHNGWLQNVTHIPSPHHDERPENIIPSLLVIHNISLPPGQFGGPYINQLFTGTLDPTEHAFF' A
#
# COMPACT_ATOMS: atom_id res chain seq x y z
N MET A 1 -20.57 11.15 12.99
CA MET A 1 -20.99 10.15 11.98
C MET A 1 -19.74 9.73 11.24
N LEU A 2 -19.40 8.44 11.22
CA LEU A 2 -18.24 7.96 10.45
C LEU A 2 -18.55 8.16 8.96
N PRO A 3 -17.56 8.55 8.13
CA PRO A 3 -17.76 8.66 6.70
C PRO A 3 -18.20 7.31 6.11
N GLU A 4 -19.13 7.37 5.17
CA GLU A 4 -19.60 6.18 4.47
C GLU A 4 -18.46 5.56 3.65
N ILE A 5 -18.10 4.32 3.96
CA ILE A 5 -17.06 3.57 3.26
C ILE A 5 -17.70 2.93 2.01
N LYS A 6 -17.25 3.33 0.81
CA LYS A 6 -17.72 2.77 -0.46
C LYS A 6 -16.60 2.06 -1.18
N ILE A 7 -16.90 0.89 -1.74
CA ILE A 7 -15.98 0.12 -2.60
C ILE A 7 -16.63 0.01 -3.98
N HIS A 8 -15.88 0.35 -5.03
CA HIS A 8 -16.30 0.22 -6.43
C HIS A 8 -15.19 -0.50 -7.20
N ASN A 9 -15.50 -1.63 -7.85
CA ASN A 9 -14.55 -2.46 -8.61
C ASN A 9 -13.25 -2.76 -7.85
N GLY A 10 -13.36 -3.15 -6.57
CA GLY A 10 -12.20 -3.45 -5.72
C GLY A 10 -11.48 -2.23 -5.13
N TRP A 11 -11.88 -1.00 -5.49
CA TRP A 11 -11.26 0.23 -4.99
C TRP A 11 -12.11 0.94 -3.95
N LEU A 12 -11.47 1.28 -2.83
CA LEU A 12 -12.03 2.16 -1.81
C LEU A 12 -12.20 3.58 -2.38
N GLN A 13 -13.34 4.21 -2.11
CA GLN A 13 -13.64 5.58 -2.52
C GLN A 13 -13.12 6.60 -1.47
N ASN A 14 -12.97 7.86 -1.89
CA ASN A 14 -12.53 8.97 -1.01
C ASN A 14 -11.16 8.77 -0.36
N VAL A 15 -10.25 8.08 -1.05
CA VAL A 15 -8.84 7.90 -0.65
C VAL A 15 -7.94 8.18 -1.85
N THR A 16 -6.67 8.54 -1.60
CA THR A 16 -5.67 8.69 -2.65
C THR A 16 -5.33 7.32 -3.24
N HIS A 17 -5.46 7.16 -4.55
CA HIS A 17 -5.02 5.96 -5.26
C HIS A 17 -3.60 6.16 -5.78
N ILE A 18 -2.71 5.21 -5.47
CA ILE A 18 -1.34 5.16 -5.96
C ILE A 18 -1.15 3.75 -6.52
N PRO A 19 -1.48 3.51 -7.81
CA PRO A 19 -1.43 2.17 -8.39
C PRO A 19 0.02 1.68 -8.46
N SER A 20 0.30 0.55 -7.80
CA SER A 20 1.60 -0.11 -7.84
C SER A 20 1.65 -1.15 -8.96
N PRO A 21 2.79 -1.28 -9.68
CA PRO A 21 2.99 -2.40 -10.60
C PRO A 21 3.19 -3.75 -9.89
N HIS A 22 3.44 -3.76 -8.58
CA HIS A 22 3.71 -4.96 -7.78
C HIS A 22 2.41 -5.63 -7.31
N HIS A 23 1.69 -6.24 -8.24
CA HIS A 23 0.57 -7.11 -7.96
C HIS A 23 0.43 -8.14 -9.10
N ASP A 24 -0.27 -9.23 -8.82
CA ASP A 24 -0.61 -10.27 -9.78
C ASP A 24 -2.01 -10.84 -9.51
N GLU A 25 -2.43 -11.75 -10.39
CA GLU A 25 -3.70 -12.43 -10.26
C GLU A 25 -3.65 -13.48 -9.15
N ARG A 26 -4.73 -13.58 -8.38
CA ARG A 26 -4.89 -14.69 -7.44
C ARG A 26 -5.09 -15.99 -8.22
N PRO A 27 -4.74 -17.15 -7.63
CA PRO A 27 -5.12 -18.43 -8.20
C PRO A 27 -6.61 -18.51 -8.48
N GLU A 28 -7.00 -19.26 -9.51
CA GLU A 28 -8.40 -19.36 -9.93
C GLU A 28 -9.33 -19.74 -8.79
N ASN A 29 -10.51 -19.10 -8.75
CA ASN A 29 -11.56 -19.34 -7.75
C ASN A 29 -11.17 -19.03 -6.30
N ILE A 30 -10.08 -18.29 -6.05
CA ILE A 30 -9.70 -17.85 -4.70
C ILE A 30 -10.22 -16.44 -4.42
N ILE A 31 -11.19 -16.37 -3.50
CA ILE A 31 -11.70 -15.10 -2.96
C ILE A 31 -10.93 -14.77 -1.66
N PRO A 32 -10.51 -13.51 -1.44
CA PRO A 32 -9.88 -13.12 -0.18
C PRO A 32 -10.81 -13.36 1.02
N SER A 33 -10.33 -14.10 2.03
CA SER A 33 -11.07 -14.40 3.27
C SER A 33 -10.31 -14.07 4.56
N LEU A 34 -9.07 -13.58 4.44
CA LEU A 34 -8.18 -13.25 5.54
C LEU A 34 -7.75 -11.78 5.46
N LEU A 35 -7.85 -11.07 6.59
CA LEU A 35 -7.25 -9.75 6.78
C LEU A 35 -5.92 -9.89 7.50
N VAL A 36 -4.85 -9.32 6.93
CA VAL A 36 -3.54 -9.23 7.58
C VAL A 36 -3.25 -7.75 7.86
N ILE A 37 -2.91 -7.42 9.10
CA ILE A 37 -2.60 -6.06 9.52
C ILE A 37 -1.09 -5.91 9.64
N HIS A 38 -0.51 -4.96 8.91
CA HIS A 38 0.91 -4.64 8.92
C HIS A 38 1.15 -3.21 9.43
N ASN A 39 2.36 -2.95 9.91
CA ASN A 39 2.87 -1.59 10.10
C ASN A 39 4.19 -1.45 9.33
N ILE A 40 4.52 -0.22 8.94
CA ILE A 40 5.78 0.13 8.30
C ILE A 40 6.09 1.60 8.58
N SER A 41 7.38 1.92 8.72
CA SER A 41 7.91 3.28 8.78
C SER A 41 9.21 3.30 8.01
N LEU A 42 9.40 4.31 7.15
CA LEU A 42 10.58 4.44 6.31
C LEU A 42 11.04 5.90 6.32
N PRO A 43 12.28 6.20 6.76
CA PRO A 43 13.17 5.29 7.51
C PRO A 43 12.56 4.74 8.80
N PRO A 44 13.16 3.72 9.45
CA PRO A 44 12.61 3.13 10.66
C PRO A 44 12.30 4.17 11.75
N GLY A 45 11.07 4.14 12.27
CA GLY A 45 10.58 5.06 13.31
C GLY A 45 10.21 6.46 12.81
N GLN A 46 10.34 6.75 11.52
CA GLN A 46 10.03 8.06 10.93
C GLN A 46 8.76 7.99 10.06
N PHE A 47 7.96 9.06 10.10
CA PHE A 47 6.64 9.12 9.46
C PHE A 47 6.46 10.39 8.63
N GLY A 48 5.58 10.32 7.63
CA GLY A 48 5.18 11.48 6.81
C GLY A 48 5.98 11.71 5.53
N GLY A 49 7.07 10.96 5.30
CA GLY A 49 7.85 11.01 4.07
C GLY A 49 7.20 10.23 2.89
N PRO A 50 7.77 10.33 1.68
CA PRO A 50 7.22 9.69 0.47
C PRO A 50 7.58 8.19 0.35
N TYR A 51 8.47 7.70 1.21
CA TYR A 51 9.19 6.43 1.03
C TYR A 51 8.30 5.17 1.03
N ILE A 52 7.18 5.18 1.75
CA ILE A 52 6.24 4.05 1.73
C ILE A 52 5.61 3.89 0.34
N ASN A 53 5.18 5.01 -0.26
CA ASN A 53 4.64 5.00 -1.60
C ASN A 53 5.71 4.54 -2.60
N GLN A 54 6.92 5.11 -2.50
CA GLN A 54 8.03 4.77 -3.37
C GLN A 54 8.43 3.29 -3.29
N LEU A 55 8.48 2.71 -2.08
CA LEU A 55 8.76 1.28 -1.90
C LEU A 55 7.69 0.44 -2.61
N PHE A 56 6.42 0.70 -2.33
CA PHE A 56 5.34 -0.08 -2.94
C PHE A 56 5.24 0.14 -4.45
N THR A 57 5.63 1.29 -4.99
CA THR A 57 5.66 1.54 -6.45
C THR A 57 6.98 1.14 -7.12
N GLY A 58 7.98 0.63 -6.38
CA GLY A 58 9.27 0.24 -6.94
C GLY A 58 10.16 1.39 -7.38
N THR A 59 9.99 2.57 -6.78
CA THR A 59 10.74 3.80 -7.10
C THR A 59 11.55 4.34 -5.91
N LEU A 60 11.70 3.55 -4.84
CA LEU A 60 12.55 3.90 -3.71
C LEU A 60 14.02 3.83 -4.15
N ASP A 61 14.78 4.89 -3.93
CA ASP A 61 16.23 4.87 -4.13
C ASP A 61 16.91 4.22 -2.92
N PRO A 62 17.53 3.03 -3.05
CA PRO A 62 18.16 2.33 -1.95
C PRO A 62 19.42 3.05 -1.42
N THR A 63 19.92 4.07 -2.12
CA THR A 63 21.13 4.81 -1.74
C THR A 63 20.84 6.05 -0.89
N GLU A 64 19.58 6.49 -0.81
CA GLU A 64 19.20 7.71 -0.07
C GLU A 64 19.28 7.54 1.45
N HIS A 65 19.21 6.31 1.96
CA HIS A 65 19.31 6.03 3.39
C HIS A 65 19.90 4.65 3.66
N ALA A 66 20.66 4.49 4.74
CA ALA A 66 21.30 3.21 5.12
C ALA A 66 20.33 2.05 5.44
N PHE A 67 19.02 2.30 5.42
CA PHE A 67 17.96 1.33 5.71
C PHE A 67 16.91 1.27 4.60
N PHE A 68 17.20 1.85 3.43
CA PHE A 68 16.42 1.64 2.21
C PHE A 68 16.96 0.44 1.44
#